data_AF-A0AAE6CCW6-F1
#
_entry.id   AF-A0AAE6CCW6-F1
#
_cell.length_a   1.000
_cell.length_b   1.000
_cell.length_c   1.000
_cell.angle_alpha   90.00
_cell.angle_beta   90.00
_cell.angle_gamma   90.00
#
_symmetry.space_group_name_H-M   'P 1'
#
loop_
_entity.id
_entity.type
_entity.pdbx_description
1 polymer ?
#
loop_
_entity_poly.entity_id
_entity_poly.type
_entity_poly.pdbx_seq_one_letter_code
_entity_poly.pdbx_strand_id
1 'polypeptide(L)'
;MTSIELTEILTFLGLDLAEAAQLLGVSTRTLRRWMEGEEIPGPAQAALRAWHQLHARHLAWKPDAISIFENDQAQLERARLHAREVSGLIKAVEARGGPQNPWSVNIAKGVATFGPFEIGFYNLQNGSFSLSGYRRKDSSPDLVRDRPYLEDAAYSISMAFSKAGESEIALDNVAEYVRKHSAAFVVDGPQRLSPADSKRRQRDIELLAGKIDELAKLAAKGSANHLQFEELLHQLHELGFFPTIDLVSAVAKAMV
;
A
#
# COMPACT_ATOMS: atom_id res chain seq x y z
N MET A 1 -11.65 21.47 12.02
CA MET A 1 -10.82 20.32 12.39
C MET A 1 -10.28 20.58 13.78
N THR A 2 -10.35 19.61 14.69
CA THR A 2 -9.86 19.77 16.08
C THR A 2 -8.37 19.45 16.18
N SER A 3 -7.74 19.80 17.31
CA SER A 3 -6.34 19.42 17.59
C SER A 3 -6.14 17.91 17.70
N ILE A 4 -7.14 17.19 18.20
CA ILE A 4 -7.16 15.72 18.28
C ILE A 4 -7.19 15.14 16.87
N GLU A 5 -8.14 15.59 16.02
CA GLU A 5 -8.24 15.16 14.62
C GLU A 5 -6.94 15.46 13.85
N LEU A 6 -6.31 16.61 14.10
CA LEU A 6 -5.02 16.95 13.49
C LEU A 6 -3.93 15.95 13.90
N THR A 7 -3.84 15.63 15.19
CA THR A 7 -2.82 14.71 15.70
C THR A 7 -3.01 13.31 15.11
N GLU A 8 -4.25 12.82 15.08
CA GLU A 8 -4.60 11.53 14.45
C GLU A 8 -4.22 11.50 12.97
N ILE A 9 -4.52 12.55 12.22
CA ILE A 9 -4.15 12.64 10.80
C ILE A 9 -2.63 12.61 10.63
N LEU A 10 -1.87 13.39 11.42
CA LEU A 10 -0.41 13.41 11.29
C LEU A 10 0.20 12.05 11.63
N THR A 11 -0.30 11.37 12.66
CA THR A 11 0.13 10.01 13.01
C THR A 11 -0.20 9.02 11.91
N PHE A 12 -1.42 9.07 11.35
CA PHE A 12 -1.82 8.19 10.24
C PHE A 12 -0.96 8.40 8.99
N LEU A 13 -0.58 9.65 8.70
CA LEU A 13 0.31 9.99 7.58
C LEU A 13 1.79 9.69 7.87
N GLY A 14 2.14 9.27 9.09
CA GLY A 14 3.52 9.03 9.51
C GLY A 14 4.40 10.28 9.48
N LEU A 15 3.80 11.46 9.63
CA LEU A 15 4.51 12.74 9.54
C LEU A 15 5.04 13.20 10.90
N ASP A 16 6.30 13.62 10.93
CA ASP A 16 6.80 14.40 12.06
C ASP A 16 6.40 15.88 11.96
N LEU A 17 6.62 16.64 13.05
CA LEU A 17 6.23 18.05 13.13
C LEU A 17 6.96 18.92 12.09
N ALA A 18 8.21 18.59 11.75
CA ALA A 18 9.03 19.38 10.82
C ALA A 18 8.60 19.13 9.37
N GLU A 19 8.42 17.87 8.99
CA GLU A 19 7.93 17.43 7.69
C GLU A 19 6.52 17.97 7.44
N ALA A 20 5.61 17.82 8.41
CA ALA A 20 4.25 18.35 8.29
C ALA A 20 4.23 19.87 8.11
N ALA A 21 5.05 20.61 8.88
CA ALA A 21 5.16 22.05 8.75
C ALA A 21 5.69 22.45 7.37
N GLN A 22 6.72 21.76 6.88
CA GLN A 22 7.30 22.00 5.56
C GLN A 22 6.29 21.73 4.44
N LEU A 23 5.59 20.59 4.47
CA LEU A 23 4.59 20.23 3.46
C LEU A 23 3.41 21.22 3.43
N LEU A 24 3.03 21.74 4.60
CA LEU A 24 1.97 22.75 4.74
C LEU A 24 2.44 24.18 4.41
N GLY A 25 3.74 24.40 4.23
CA GLY A 25 4.30 25.73 4.01
C GLY A 25 4.18 26.66 5.24
N VAL A 26 4.17 26.09 6.45
CA VAL A 26 4.05 26.84 7.71
C VAL A 26 5.24 26.59 8.62
N SER A 27 5.38 27.39 9.68
CA SER A 27 6.41 27.16 10.69
C SER A 27 6.03 26.02 11.63
N THR A 28 7.02 25.30 12.16
CA THR A 28 6.81 24.28 13.22
C THR A 28 6.11 24.86 14.45
N ARG A 29 6.36 26.13 14.76
CA ARG A 29 5.67 26.86 15.83
C ARG A 29 4.17 27.01 15.54
N THR A 30 3.81 27.35 14.31
CA THR A 30 2.41 27.48 13.88
C THR A 30 1.69 26.14 14.01
N LEU A 31 2.31 25.06 13.52
CA LEU A 31 1.73 23.73 13.60
C LEU A 31 1.55 23.26 15.04
N ARG A 32 2.51 23.56 15.94
CA ARG A 32 2.39 23.25 17.37
C ARG A 32 1.19 23.95 18.01
N ARG A 33 0.95 25.22 17.70
CA ARG A 33 -0.22 25.93 18.24
C ARG A 33 -1.55 25.35 17.77
N TRP A 34 -1.62 24.86 16.53
CA TRP A 34 -2.79 24.13 16.04
C TRP A 34 -3.03 22.84 16.82
N MET A 35 -1.96 22.11 17.16
CA MET A 35 -2.04 20.94 18.04
C MET A 35 -2.43 21.29 19.49
N GLU A 36 -2.16 22.52 19.93
CA GLU A 36 -2.59 23.05 21.25
C GLU A 36 -4.03 23.58 21.24
N GLY A 37 -4.70 23.62 20.07
CA GLY A 37 -6.11 24.00 19.93
C GLY A 37 -6.38 25.34 19.23
N GLU A 38 -5.36 26.00 18.68
CA GLU A 38 -5.57 27.18 17.82
C GLU A 38 -6.32 26.82 16.54
N GLU A 39 -7.14 27.75 16.03
CA GLU A 39 -7.92 27.54 14.83
C GLU A 39 -7.04 27.29 13.59
N ILE A 40 -7.31 26.19 12.90
CA ILE A 40 -6.58 25.79 11.69
C ILE A 40 -7.19 26.49 10.47
N PRO A 41 -6.42 27.20 9.62
CA PRO A 41 -6.95 27.82 8.42
C PRO A 41 -7.61 26.83 7.46
N GLY A 42 -8.73 27.21 6.87
CA GLY A 42 -9.49 26.37 5.93
C GLY A 42 -8.66 25.67 4.84
N PRO A 43 -7.72 26.35 4.16
CA PRO A 43 -6.84 25.72 3.17
C PRO A 43 -5.96 24.60 3.76
N ALA A 44 -5.43 24.77 4.98
CA ALA A 44 -4.65 23.75 5.66
C ALA A 44 -5.54 22.57 6.04
N GLN A 45 -6.76 22.82 6.52
CA GLN A 45 -7.73 21.75 6.79
C GLN A 45 -8.07 20.94 5.53
N ALA A 46 -8.30 21.62 4.41
CA ALA A 46 -8.60 20.96 3.13
C ALA A 46 -7.42 20.13 2.62
N ALA A 47 -6.18 20.62 2.76
CA ALA A 47 -4.98 19.88 2.38
C ALA A 47 -4.82 18.60 3.23
N LEU A 48 -4.90 18.71 4.56
CA LEU A 48 -4.77 17.57 5.47
C LEU A 48 -5.83 16.48 5.21
N ARG A 49 -7.08 16.89 4.97
CA ARG A 49 -8.15 15.95 4.60
C ARG A 49 -7.89 15.27 3.25
N ALA A 50 -7.39 16.00 2.25
CA ALA A 50 -7.05 15.43 0.96
C ALA A 50 -5.89 14.43 1.09
N TRP A 51 -4.84 14.78 1.83
CA TRP A 51 -3.70 13.91 2.08
C TRP A 51 -4.11 12.63 2.80
N HIS A 52 -4.90 12.73 3.88
CA HIS A 52 -5.42 11.56 4.58
C HIS A 52 -6.17 10.62 3.62
N GLN A 53 -7.03 11.17 2.77
CA GLN A 53 -7.83 10.41 1.82
C GLN A 53 -7.02 9.76 0.71
N LEU A 54 -5.96 10.42 0.25
CA LEU A 54 -5.07 9.86 -0.76
C LEU A 54 -4.14 8.81 -0.16
N HIS A 55 -3.63 9.05 1.05
CA HIS A 55 -2.78 8.09 1.74
C HIS A 55 -3.51 6.79 2.01
N ALA A 56 -4.75 6.87 2.51
CA ALA A 56 -5.62 5.70 2.71
C ALA A 56 -5.90 4.92 1.41
N ARG A 57 -5.63 5.50 0.25
CA ARG A 57 -5.86 4.94 -1.09
C ARG A 57 -4.56 4.69 -1.86
N HIS A 58 -3.42 4.77 -1.19
CA HIS A 58 -2.09 4.58 -1.78
C HIS A 58 -1.79 5.53 -2.95
N LEU A 59 -2.35 6.74 -2.94
CA LEU A 59 -2.11 7.74 -3.98
C LEU A 59 -1.05 8.75 -3.57
N ALA A 60 -0.26 9.19 -4.55
CA ALA A 60 0.77 10.19 -4.36
C ALA A 60 0.18 11.54 -3.90
N TRP A 61 0.50 11.93 -2.66
CA TRP A 61 0.08 13.22 -2.07
C TRP A 61 1.25 14.07 -1.56
N LYS A 62 2.40 13.43 -1.28
CA LYS A 62 3.68 14.10 -0.99
C LYS A 62 4.72 13.75 -2.04
N PRO A 63 5.74 14.59 -2.27
CA PRO A 63 6.86 14.25 -3.14
C PRO A 63 7.54 12.96 -2.68
N ASP A 64 7.97 12.12 -3.62
CA ASP A 64 8.70 10.88 -3.32
C ASP A 64 10.10 11.16 -2.76
N ALA A 65 10.72 12.25 -3.22
CA ALA A 65 11.95 12.79 -2.68
C ALA A 65 11.88 14.32 -2.66
N ILE A 66 12.42 14.94 -1.61
CA ILE A 66 12.57 16.39 -1.49
C ILE A 66 14.04 16.71 -1.75
N SER A 67 14.30 17.67 -2.64
CA SER A 67 15.66 18.15 -2.92
C SER A 67 16.27 18.77 -1.65
N ILE A 68 17.48 18.33 -1.28
CA ILE A 68 18.20 18.87 -0.11
C ILE A 68 18.65 20.31 -0.37
N PHE A 69 18.93 20.66 -1.63
CA PHE A 69 19.54 21.93 -2.02
C PHE A 69 18.53 22.99 -2.46
N GLU A 70 17.29 22.58 -2.76
CA GLU A 70 16.23 23.46 -3.22
C GLU A 70 15.04 23.30 -2.29
N ASN A 71 14.78 24.32 -1.46
CA ASN A 71 13.54 24.42 -0.71
C ASN A 71 12.39 24.71 -1.69
N ASP A 72 11.96 23.67 -2.40
CA ASP A 72 11.21 23.79 -3.64
C ASP A 72 9.70 23.94 -3.34
N GLN A 73 9.36 25.08 -2.71
CA GLN A 73 7.99 25.42 -2.31
C GLN A 73 7.01 25.34 -3.48
N ALA A 74 7.45 25.64 -4.71
CA ALA A 74 6.63 25.51 -5.91
C ALA A 74 6.26 24.05 -6.24
N GLN A 75 7.16 23.10 -5.97
CA GLN A 75 6.85 21.67 -6.11
C GLN A 75 5.84 21.22 -5.04
N LEU A 76 6.01 21.70 -3.81
CA LEU A 76 5.09 21.39 -2.70
C LEU A 76 3.67 21.94 -2.94
N GLU A 77 3.55 23.17 -3.47
CA GLU A 77 2.24 23.73 -3.84
C GLU A 77 1.58 22.93 -4.96
N ARG A 78 2.33 22.52 -5.98
CA ARG A 78 1.81 21.65 -7.06
C ARG A 78 1.32 20.31 -6.53
N ALA A 79 2.08 19.69 -5.63
CA ALA A 79 1.66 18.45 -4.96
C ALA A 79 0.37 18.64 -4.16
N ARG A 80 0.24 19.78 -3.44
CA ARG A 80 -0.98 20.13 -2.69
C ARG A 80 -2.20 20.30 -3.59
N LEU A 81 -2.05 20.99 -4.72
CA LEU A 81 -3.13 21.17 -5.69
C LEU A 81 -3.55 19.84 -6.31
N HIS A 82 -2.57 19.07 -6.79
CA HIS A 82 -2.79 17.73 -7.33
C HIS A 82 -3.53 16.83 -6.33
N ALA A 83 -3.11 16.86 -5.06
CA ALA A 83 -3.74 16.05 -4.02
C ALA A 83 -5.24 16.37 -3.84
N ARG A 84 -5.61 17.66 -3.89
CA ARG A 84 -7.01 18.07 -3.80
C ARG A 84 -7.83 17.62 -5.01
N GLU A 85 -7.26 17.74 -6.21
CA GLU A 85 -7.93 17.36 -7.46
C GLU A 85 -8.19 15.85 -7.51
N VAL A 86 -7.17 15.03 -7.26
CA VAL A 86 -7.30 13.55 -7.28
C VAL A 86 -8.24 13.06 -6.19
N SER A 87 -8.20 13.66 -5.00
CA SER A 87 -9.16 13.36 -3.93
C SER A 87 -10.61 13.62 -4.36
N GLY A 88 -10.84 14.70 -5.11
CA GLY A 88 -12.15 15.01 -5.69
C GLY A 88 -12.62 13.97 -6.70
N LEU A 89 -11.73 13.51 -7.58
CA LEU A 89 -12.01 12.49 -8.60
C LEU A 89 -12.48 11.17 -7.97
N ILE A 90 -11.78 10.70 -6.93
CA ILE A 90 -12.14 9.43 -6.28
C ILE A 90 -13.50 9.52 -5.58
N LYS A 91 -13.78 10.64 -4.90
CA LYS A 91 -15.09 10.83 -4.25
C LYS A 91 -16.23 10.76 -5.27
N ALA A 92 -16.00 11.22 -6.50
CA ALA A 92 -16.99 11.12 -7.55
C ALA A 92 -17.26 9.66 -7.94
N VAL A 93 -16.22 8.82 -8.03
CA VAL A 93 -16.37 7.37 -8.28
C VAL A 93 -17.12 6.68 -7.15
N GLU A 94 -16.76 6.98 -5.90
CA GLU A 94 -17.41 6.39 -4.71
C GLU A 94 -18.88 6.80 -4.61
N ALA A 95 -19.20 8.07 -4.89
CA ALA A 95 -20.57 8.56 -4.90
C ALA A 95 -21.45 7.86 -5.96
N ARG A 96 -20.85 7.31 -7.02
CA ARG A 96 -21.54 6.50 -8.04
C ARG A 96 -21.70 5.03 -7.65
N GLY A 97 -21.15 4.60 -6.51
CA GLY A 97 -21.19 3.22 -6.05
C GLY A 97 -20.01 2.35 -6.54
N GLY A 98 -18.95 2.97 -7.07
CA GLY A 98 -17.76 2.28 -7.58
C GLY A 98 -17.49 2.55 -9.06
N PRO A 99 -16.42 1.94 -9.62
CA PRO A 99 -16.04 2.13 -11.00
C PRO A 99 -17.07 1.48 -11.93
N GLN A 100 -17.51 2.20 -12.96
CA GLN A 100 -18.41 1.64 -13.97
C GLN A 100 -17.67 0.68 -14.91
N ASN A 101 -16.38 0.95 -15.12
CA ASN A 101 -15.51 0.20 -16.00
C ASN A 101 -14.38 -0.45 -15.17
N PRO A 102 -14.37 -1.77 -14.98
CA PRO A 102 -13.31 -2.42 -14.22
C PRO A 102 -12.01 -2.48 -15.04
N TRP A 103 -10.98 -1.77 -14.58
CA TRP A 103 -9.67 -1.79 -15.23
C TRP A 103 -8.86 -3.00 -14.77
N SER A 104 -8.14 -3.62 -15.71
CA SER A 104 -7.11 -4.61 -15.39
C SER A 104 -5.82 -3.89 -15.04
N VAL A 105 -5.33 -4.08 -13.82
CA VAL A 105 -4.15 -3.38 -13.28
C VAL A 105 -2.99 -4.35 -13.12
N ASN A 106 -1.82 -3.95 -13.61
CA ASN A 106 -0.55 -4.64 -13.39
C ASN A 106 0.41 -3.72 -12.63
N ILE A 107 0.50 -3.91 -11.32
CA ILE A 107 1.36 -3.09 -10.42
C ILE A 107 2.83 -3.25 -10.79
N ALA A 108 3.28 -4.47 -11.09
CA ALA A 108 4.67 -4.75 -11.42
C ALA A 108 5.13 -4.02 -12.70
N LYS A 109 4.24 -3.89 -13.69
CA LYS A 109 4.51 -3.18 -14.95
C LYS A 109 4.18 -1.69 -14.90
N GLY A 110 3.47 -1.23 -13.86
CA GLY A 110 3.00 0.16 -13.77
C GLY A 110 1.99 0.52 -14.86
N VAL A 111 1.09 -0.41 -15.23
CA VAL A 111 0.12 -0.19 -16.31
C VAL A 111 -1.27 -0.69 -15.92
N ALA A 112 -2.29 0.09 -16.24
CA ALA A 112 -3.69 -0.27 -16.17
C ALA A 112 -4.32 -0.20 -17.57
N THR A 113 -5.20 -1.15 -17.89
CA THR A 113 -5.89 -1.20 -19.19
C THR A 113 -7.39 -1.47 -19.06
N PHE A 114 -8.16 -0.90 -19.97
CA PHE A 114 -9.58 -1.19 -20.16
C PHE A 114 -9.93 -1.01 -21.64
N GLY A 115 -10.27 -2.07 -22.37
CA GLY A 115 -10.56 -1.97 -23.81
C GLY A 115 -9.44 -1.26 -24.60
N PRO A 116 -9.72 -0.16 -25.32
CA PRO A 116 -8.70 0.61 -26.06
C PRO A 116 -7.88 1.56 -25.18
N PHE A 117 -8.23 1.69 -23.90
CA PHE A 117 -7.64 2.63 -22.96
C PHE A 117 -6.46 2.02 -22.21
N GLU A 118 -5.40 2.80 -22.04
CA GLU A 118 -4.24 2.41 -21.25
C GLU A 118 -3.69 3.61 -20.48
N ILE A 119 -3.40 3.40 -19.20
CA ILE A 119 -2.79 4.37 -18.29
C ILE A 119 -1.54 3.76 -17.70
N GLY A 120 -0.42 4.46 -17.81
CA GLY A 120 0.79 4.20 -17.06
C GLY A 120 0.72 4.84 -15.68
N PHE A 121 1.45 4.27 -14.73
CA PHE A 121 1.69 4.86 -13.41
C PHE A 121 3.06 4.44 -12.87
N TYR A 122 3.60 5.26 -11.97
CA TYR A 122 4.84 4.97 -11.25
C TYR A 122 4.55 4.50 -9.84
N ASN A 123 5.29 3.47 -9.40
CA ASN A 123 5.33 3.04 -8.02
C ASN A 123 6.33 3.92 -7.27
N LEU A 124 5.88 4.58 -6.20
CA LEU A 124 6.70 5.46 -5.39
C LEU A 124 7.32 4.70 -4.21
N GLN A 125 8.42 5.20 -3.66
CA GLN A 125 9.14 4.54 -2.56
C GLN A 125 8.30 4.50 -1.27
N ASN A 126 7.42 5.47 -1.10
CA ASN A 126 6.49 5.56 0.03
C ASN A 126 5.29 4.59 -0.06
N GLY A 127 5.30 3.64 -1.02
CA GLY A 127 4.23 2.65 -1.20
C GLY A 127 2.97 3.19 -1.89
N SER A 128 3.00 4.43 -2.39
CA SER A 128 1.93 5.02 -3.19
C SER A 128 2.21 4.94 -4.70
N PHE A 129 1.26 5.38 -5.51
CA PHE A 129 1.44 5.50 -6.96
C PHE A 129 1.08 6.88 -7.49
N SER A 130 1.68 7.23 -8.62
CA SER A 130 1.37 8.45 -9.38
C SER A 130 1.04 8.09 -10.82
N LEU A 131 -0.07 8.62 -11.33
CA LEU A 131 -0.46 8.45 -12.72
C LEU A 131 0.56 9.14 -13.65
N SER A 132 0.86 8.51 -14.78
CA SER A 132 1.84 9.02 -15.75
C SER A 132 1.19 9.32 -17.10
N GLY A 133 1.38 8.44 -18.09
CA GLY A 133 0.87 8.62 -19.45
C GLY A 133 -0.51 8.01 -19.64
N TYR A 134 -1.38 8.71 -20.35
CA TYR A 134 -2.66 8.18 -20.83
C TYR A 134 -2.60 8.03 -22.36
N ARG A 135 -3.01 6.86 -22.86
CA ARG A 135 -3.14 6.62 -24.30
C ARG A 135 -4.41 5.85 -24.65
N ARG A 136 -4.80 6.02 -25.89
CA ARG A 136 -5.91 5.32 -26.53
C ARG A 136 -5.42 4.66 -27.81
N LYS A 137 -5.89 3.43 -28.06
CA LYS A 137 -5.55 2.68 -29.28
C LYS A 137 -6.52 2.93 -30.43
N ASP A 138 -7.70 3.48 -30.14
CA ASP A 138 -8.79 3.69 -31.08
C ASP A 138 -8.87 5.13 -31.63
N SER A 139 -8.37 6.11 -30.88
CA SER A 139 -8.43 7.54 -31.24
C SER A 139 -7.42 8.37 -30.45
N SER A 140 -7.31 9.65 -30.78
CA SER A 140 -6.54 10.60 -29.96
C SER A 140 -7.18 10.78 -28.57
N PRO A 141 -6.36 10.77 -27.48
CA PRO A 141 -6.83 11.05 -26.12
C PRO A 141 -7.51 12.42 -25.99
N ASP A 142 -8.63 12.47 -25.27
CA ASP A 142 -9.32 13.71 -24.90
C ASP A 142 -9.61 13.69 -23.39
N LEU A 143 -8.88 14.47 -22.60
CA LEU A 143 -8.98 14.45 -21.14
C LEU A 143 -10.33 14.91 -20.60
N VAL A 144 -11.09 15.69 -21.37
CA VAL A 144 -12.42 16.15 -20.94
C VAL A 144 -13.44 15.05 -21.19
N ARG A 145 -13.45 14.51 -22.42
CA ARG A 145 -14.35 13.41 -22.80
C ARG A 145 -14.06 12.14 -22.00
N ASP A 146 -12.78 11.86 -21.77
CA ASP A 146 -12.32 10.58 -21.23
C ASP A 146 -12.22 10.59 -19.70
N ARG A 147 -12.54 11.72 -19.05
CA ARG A 147 -12.49 11.89 -17.59
C ARG A 147 -13.15 10.75 -16.79
N PRO A 148 -14.36 10.25 -17.13
CA PRO A 148 -14.97 9.14 -16.38
C PRO A 148 -14.11 7.87 -16.37
N TYR A 149 -13.41 7.58 -17.49
CA TYR A 149 -12.51 6.43 -17.58
C TYR A 149 -11.25 6.62 -16.75
N LEU A 150 -10.70 7.83 -16.72
CA LEU A 150 -9.52 8.17 -15.90
C LEU A 150 -9.84 8.07 -14.40
N GLU A 151 -11.04 8.50 -13.99
CA GLU A 151 -11.56 8.37 -12.63
C GLU A 151 -11.67 6.89 -12.22
N ASP A 152 -12.32 6.07 -13.04
CA ASP A 152 -12.48 4.63 -12.79
C ASP A 152 -11.11 3.91 -12.76
N ALA A 153 -10.15 4.36 -13.58
CA ALA A 153 -8.80 3.81 -13.60
C ALA A 153 -8.06 4.11 -12.30
N ALA A 154 -8.08 5.37 -11.84
CA ALA A 154 -7.43 5.77 -10.60
C ALA A 154 -7.98 4.98 -9.40
N TYR A 155 -9.29 4.77 -9.36
CA TYR A 155 -9.94 3.94 -8.36
C TYR A 155 -9.50 2.47 -8.45
N SER A 156 -9.51 1.88 -9.65
CA SER A 156 -9.12 0.49 -9.85
C SER A 156 -7.65 0.23 -9.50
N ILE A 157 -6.75 1.18 -9.82
CA ILE A 157 -5.34 1.10 -9.43
C ILE A 157 -5.22 1.16 -7.91
N SER A 158 -5.93 2.08 -7.25
CA SER A 158 -5.96 2.17 -5.79
C SER A 158 -6.39 0.86 -5.13
N MET A 159 -7.47 0.25 -5.61
CA MET A 159 -7.94 -1.05 -5.13
C MET A 159 -6.89 -2.16 -5.30
N ALA A 160 -6.16 -2.17 -6.43
CA ALA A 160 -5.10 -3.14 -6.66
C ALA A 160 -3.96 -2.97 -5.64
N PHE A 161 -3.56 -1.74 -5.32
CA PHE A 161 -2.56 -1.46 -4.29
C PHE A 161 -3.02 -1.86 -2.89
N SER A 162 -4.28 -1.60 -2.54
CA SER A 162 -4.84 -2.05 -1.25
C SER A 162 -4.80 -3.57 -1.14
N LYS A 163 -5.21 -4.30 -2.18
CA LYS A 163 -5.15 -5.77 -2.20
C LYS A 163 -3.70 -6.30 -2.11
N ALA A 164 -2.76 -5.64 -2.77
CA ALA A 164 -1.33 -5.97 -2.67
C ALA A 164 -0.80 -5.78 -1.24
N GLY A 165 -1.19 -4.70 -0.56
CA GLY A 165 -0.86 -4.45 0.84
C GLY A 165 -1.51 -5.44 1.81
N GLU A 166 -2.77 -5.80 1.59
CA GLU A 166 -3.44 -6.86 2.37
C GLU A 166 -2.72 -8.21 2.22
N SER A 167 -2.24 -8.51 1.02
CA SER A 167 -1.46 -9.72 0.74
C SER A 167 -0.12 -9.71 1.47
N GLU A 168 0.59 -8.59 1.47
CA GLU A 168 1.83 -8.41 2.24
C GLU A 168 1.59 -8.65 3.73
N ILE A 169 0.61 -7.98 4.32
CA ILE A 169 0.28 -8.13 5.75
C ILE A 169 -0.10 -9.57 6.10
N ALA A 170 -0.93 -10.22 5.26
CA ALA A 170 -1.33 -11.60 5.50
C ALA A 170 -0.12 -12.56 5.49
N LEU A 171 0.81 -12.38 4.55
CA LEU A 171 2.03 -13.17 4.45
C LEU A 171 2.98 -12.90 5.62
N ASP A 172 3.16 -11.64 6.02
CA ASP A 172 3.98 -11.25 7.18
C ASP A 172 3.47 -11.90 8.47
N ASN A 173 2.14 -11.92 8.68
CA ASN A 173 1.53 -12.59 9.83
C ASN A 173 1.82 -14.09 9.85
N VAL A 174 1.83 -14.76 8.68
CA VAL A 174 2.21 -16.17 8.59
C VAL A 174 3.68 -16.35 8.94
N ALA A 175 4.56 -15.51 8.37
CA ALA A 175 6.00 -15.60 8.62
C ALA A 175 6.34 -15.37 10.10
N GLU A 176 5.71 -14.39 10.75
CA GLU A 176 5.86 -14.14 12.18
C GLU A 176 5.41 -15.35 13.00
N TYR A 177 4.23 -15.91 12.66
CA TYR A 177 3.71 -17.11 13.33
C TYR A 177 4.68 -18.29 13.19
N VAL A 178 5.17 -18.57 11.97
CA VAL A 178 6.10 -19.67 11.69
C VAL A 178 7.38 -19.51 12.54
N ARG A 179 7.96 -18.32 12.63
CA ARG A 179 9.14 -18.06 13.47
C ARG A 179 8.86 -18.31 14.95
N LYS A 180 7.73 -17.80 15.44
CA LYS A 180 7.37 -17.89 16.86
C LYS A 180 7.13 -19.35 17.30
N HIS A 181 6.66 -20.19 16.38
CA HIS A 181 6.27 -21.57 16.65
C HIS A 181 7.22 -22.62 16.05
N SER A 182 8.36 -22.22 15.47
CA SER A 182 9.28 -23.07 14.71
C SER A 182 9.83 -24.30 15.47
N ALA A 183 9.84 -24.25 16.80
CA ALA A 183 10.26 -25.36 17.65
C ALA A 183 9.21 -26.48 17.80
N ALA A 184 7.96 -26.24 17.39
CA ALA A 184 6.86 -27.18 17.50
C ALA A 184 6.49 -27.74 16.12
N PHE A 185 6.78 -29.02 15.89
CA PHE A 185 6.48 -29.71 14.65
C PHE A 185 6.15 -31.17 14.92
N VAL A 186 5.41 -31.79 14.00
CA VAL A 186 5.03 -33.19 14.04
C VAL A 186 6.20 -34.04 13.51
N VAL A 187 6.36 -35.23 14.09
CA VAL A 187 7.34 -36.22 13.68
C VAL A 187 6.61 -37.54 13.49
N ASP A 188 6.76 -38.14 12.32
CA ASP A 188 6.21 -39.47 12.07
C ASP A 188 7.09 -40.55 12.72
N GLY A 189 6.44 -41.53 13.34
CA GLY A 189 7.06 -42.72 13.89
C GLY A 189 7.38 -42.69 15.39
N PRO A 190 7.83 -43.83 15.95
CA PRO A 190 7.98 -44.01 17.39
C PRO A 190 9.26 -43.39 17.97
N GLN A 191 10.21 -42.96 17.14
CA GLN A 191 11.50 -42.42 17.59
C GLN A 191 11.45 -40.89 17.69
N ARG A 192 11.88 -40.37 18.84
CA ARG A 192 12.12 -38.93 19.01
C ARG A 192 13.35 -38.51 18.22
N LEU A 193 13.29 -37.35 17.56
CA LEU A 193 14.44 -36.73 16.92
C LEU A 193 15.55 -36.45 17.94
N SER A 194 16.79 -36.52 17.48
CA SER A 194 17.92 -36.05 18.27
C SER A 194 17.83 -34.53 18.47
N PRO A 195 18.43 -33.97 19.53
CA PRO A 195 18.47 -32.52 19.72
C PRO A 195 19.12 -31.76 18.54
N ALA A 196 20.09 -32.39 17.85
CA ALA A 196 20.73 -31.81 16.69
C ALA A 196 19.78 -31.74 15.49
N ASP A 197 19.03 -32.82 15.24
CA ASP A 197 18.06 -32.89 14.14
C ASP A 197 16.84 -32.00 14.40
N SER A 198 16.36 -31.91 15.65
CA SER A 198 15.31 -30.95 16.03
C SER A 198 15.75 -29.51 15.77
N LYS A 199 16.98 -29.13 16.15
CA LYS A 199 17.52 -27.79 15.88
C LYS A 199 17.68 -27.53 14.38
N ARG A 200 18.09 -28.54 13.61
CA ARG A 200 18.19 -28.42 12.15
C ARG A 200 16.81 -28.16 11.54
N ARG A 201 15.81 -28.95 11.92
CA ARG A 201 14.44 -28.80 11.43
C ARG A 201 13.83 -27.45 11.80
N GLN A 202 14.05 -26.99 13.04
CA GLN A 202 13.64 -25.65 13.46
C GLN A 202 14.24 -24.57 12.54
N ARG A 203 15.53 -24.65 12.21
CA ARG A 203 16.19 -23.70 11.29
C ARG A 203 15.62 -23.78 9.88
N ASP A 204 15.29 -24.97 9.39
CA ASP A 204 14.71 -25.15 8.06
C ASP A 204 13.29 -24.51 8.00
N ILE A 205 12.52 -24.61 9.08
CA ILE A 205 11.21 -23.92 9.24
C ILE A 205 11.41 -22.39 9.28
N GLU A 206 12.39 -21.90 10.03
CA GLU A 206 12.71 -20.47 10.10
C GLU A 206 13.21 -19.92 8.74
N LEU A 207 13.92 -20.72 7.95
CA LEU A 207 14.32 -20.37 6.59
C LEU A 207 13.09 -20.17 5.69
N LEU A 208 12.08 -21.04 5.82
CA LEU A 208 10.82 -20.90 5.08
C LEU A 208 10.06 -19.63 5.50
N ALA A 209 10.05 -19.28 6.78
CA ALA A 209 9.51 -17.99 7.22
C ALA A 209 10.21 -16.80 6.54
N GLY A 210 11.53 -16.86 6.38
CA GLY A 210 12.29 -15.85 5.62
C GLY A 210 11.90 -15.79 4.15
N LYS A 211 11.60 -16.93 3.51
CA LYS A 211 11.07 -16.94 2.12
C LYS A 211 9.66 -16.35 2.04
N ILE A 212 8.83 -16.54 3.06
CA ILE A 212 7.50 -15.94 3.14
C ILE A 212 7.60 -14.41 3.26
N ASP A 213 8.54 -13.86 4.05
CA ASP A 213 8.79 -12.40 4.07
C ASP A 213 9.16 -11.86 2.68
N GLU A 214 10.04 -12.56 1.96
CA GLU A 214 10.41 -12.14 0.61
C GLU A 214 9.22 -12.22 -0.35
N LEU A 215 8.35 -13.22 -0.19
CA LEU A 215 7.10 -13.30 -0.93
C LEU A 215 6.15 -12.14 -0.58
N ALA A 216 6.08 -11.73 0.69
CA ALA A 216 5.30 -10.57 1.13
C ALA A 216 5.76 -9.28 0.42
N LYS A 217 7.08 -9.04 0.39
CA LYS A 217 7.68 -7.90 -0.35
C LYS A 217 7.40 -7.94 -1.85
N LEU A 218 7.33 -9.13 -2.44
CA LEU A 218 6.94 -9.30 -3.84
C LEU A 218 5.43 -9.08 -4.06
N ALA A 219 4.60 -9.48 -3.10
CA ALA A 219 3.16 -9.28 -3.13
C ALA A 219 2.80 -7.79 -3.09
N ALA A 220 3.47 -7.01 -2.23
CA ALA A 220 3.36 -5.56 -2.18
C ALA A 220 3.62 -4.87 -3.54
N LYS A 221 4.47 -5.48 -4.37
CA LYS A 221 4.83 -5.03 -5.72
C LYS A 221 3.98 -5.67 -6.82
N GLY A 222 2.91 -6.39 -6.47
CA GLY A 222 2.05 -7.14 -7.37
C GLY A 222 2.79 -8.18 -8.21
N SER A 223 3.90 -8.71 -7.69
CA SER A 223 4.79 -9.67 -8.36
C SER A 223 4.75 -11.07 -7.73
N ALA A 224 3.92 -11.27 -6.70
CA ALA A 224 3.65 -12.56 -6.10
C ALA A 224 2.27 -13.10 -6.49
N ASN A 225 2.10 -14.40 -6.42
CA ASN A 225 0.80 -15.07 -6.59
C ASN A 225 0.58 -16.16 -5.53
N HIS A 226 -0.67 -16.59 -5.39
CA HIS A 226 -1.08 -17.56 -4.37
C HIS A 226 -0.39 -18.94 -4.53
N LEU A 227 -0.06 -19.35 -5.76
CA LEU A 227 0.63 -20.63 -5.99
C LEU A 227 2.04 -20.66 -5.38
N GLN A 228 2.74 -19.53 -5.38
CA GLN A 228 4.05 -19.43 -4.72
C GLN A 228 3.94 -19.59 -3.21
N PHE A 229 2.84 -19.12 -2.61
CA PHE A 229 2.58 -19.33 -1.18
C PHE A 229 2.24 -20.80 -0.89
N GLU A 230 1.38 -21.42 -1.69
CA GLU A 230 1.02 -22.84 -1.54
C GLU A 230 2.24 -23.77 -1.62
N GLU A 231 3.21 -23.46 -2.47
CA GLU A 231 4.48 -24.19 -2.54
C GLU A 231 5.30 -24.08 -1.24
N LEU A 232 5.38 -22.88 -0.64
CA LEU A 232 6.04 -22.69 0.65
C LEU A 232 5.28 -23.37 1.79
N LEU A 233 3.94 -23.37 1.73
CA LEU A 233 3.08 -24.05 2.69
C LEU A 233 3.27 -25.58 2.61
N HIS A 234 3.38 -26.14 1.41
CA HIS A 234 3.69 -27.54 1.20
C HIS A 234 5.05 -27.92 1.82
N GLN A 235 6.08 -27.11 1.60
CA GLN A 235 7.41 -27.33 2.21
C GLN A 235 7.36 -27.27 3.75
N LEU A 236 6.52 -26.41 4.34
CA LEU A 236 6.29 -26.40 5.79
C LEU A 236 5.64 -27.71 6.26
N HIS A 237 4.63 -28.20 5.54
CA HIS A 237 3.96 -29.46 5.86
C HIS A 237 4.92 -30.66 5.77
N GLU A 238 5.82 -30.70 4.79
CA GLU A 238 6.87 -31.74 4.70
C GLU A 238 7.82 -31.74 5.91
N LEU A 239 8.03 -30.58 6.54
CA LEU A 239 8.79 -30.45 7.78
C LEU A 239 7.94 -30.75 9.03
N GLY A 240 6.67 -31.10 8.87
CA GLY A 240 5.72 -31.37 9.95
C GLY A 240 5.21 -30.10 10.65
N PHE A 241 5.37 -28.93 10.04
CA PHE A 241 4.86 -27.66 10.58
C PHE A 241 3.58 -27.24 9.86
N PHE A 242 2.54 -26.93 10.63
CA PHE A 242 1.22 -26.57 10.10
C PHE A 242 0.78 -25.23 10.69
N PRO A 243 0.84 -24.13 9.92
CA PRO A 243 0.24 -22.85 10.32
C PRO A 243 -1.26 -23.00 10.61
N THR A 244 -1.84 -22.09 11.38
CA THR A 244 -3.28 -22.15 11.67
C THR A 244 -4.10 -21.94 10.40
N ILE A 245 -5.26 -22.59 10.33
CA ILE A 245 -6.16 -22.50 9.18
C ILE A 245 -6.63 -21.06 8.93
N ASP A 246 -6.76 -20.25 9.98
CA ASP A 246 -7.16 -18.84 9.86
C ASP A 246 -6.10 -18.00 9.13
N LEU A 247 -4.82 -18.26 9.39
CA LEU A 247 -3.70 -17.58 8.72
C LEU A 247 -3.63 -17.97 7.24
N VAL A 248 -3.74 -19.27 6.95
CA VAL A 248 -3.77 -19.77 5.55
C VAL A 248 -4.97 -19.21 4.80
N SER A 249 -6.16 -19.18 5.43
CA SER A 249 -7.36 -18.62 4.83
C SER A 249 -7.25 -17.10 4.59
N ALA A 250 -6.58 -16.35 5.47
CA ALA A 250 -6.34 -14.92 5.28
C ALA A 250 -5.50 -14.65 4.04
N VAL A 251 -4.42 -15.42 3.82
CA VAL A 251 -3.59 -15.29 2.62
C VAL A 251 -4.39 -15.60 1.35
N ALA A 252 -5.17 -16.69 1.35
CA ALA A 252 -6.01 -17.04 0.21
C ALA A 252 -7.02 -15.92 -0.14
N LYS A 253 -7.66 -15.32 0.87
CA LYS A 253 -8.60 -14.20 0.67
C LYS A 253 -7.92 -12.95 0.13
N ALA A 254 -6.70 -12.65 0.58
CA ALA A 254 -5.98 -11.44 0.15
C ALA A 254 -5.42 -11.57 -1.27
N MET A 255 -4.98 -12.77 -1.68
CA MET A 255 -4.28 -12.97 -2.95
C MET A 255 -5.18 -13.40 -4.13
N VAL A 256 -6.39 -13.90 -3.87
CA VAL A 256 -7.36 -14.37 -4.88
C VAL A 256 -8.42 -13.31 -5.14
#